data_AF-A0A179GQ15-F1
#
_entry.id   AF-A0A179GQ15-F1
#
_cell.length_a   1.000
_cell.length_b   1.000
_cell.length_c   1.000
_cell.angle_alpha   90.00
_cell.angle_beta   90.00
_cell.angle_gamma   90.00
#
_symmetry.space_group_name_H-M   'P 1'
#
loop_
_entity.id
_entity.type
_entity.pdbx_description
1 polymer ?
#
loop_
_entity_poly.entity_id
_entity_poly.type
_entity_poly.pdbx_seq_one_letter_code
_entity_poly.pdbx_strand_id
1 'polypeptide(L)'
;MSSGQALHLKKKEFIADKNMPPNWREEVEESLAKVDRAAAEEGLKANKSHLEDLEETLSRKTLKPDSPWGLAVYRTCYNDEAAWQEMKEDLEARPRESMEFYVDDGLFDRHQFVFMDDKARFDGATPYEIRGHFAKWAREELARYWAVQPVTEEMLQRDIDQLIDTAGTRYNVCMVVDDVSLLSLSKEALMGPLTMLVNRRLGPPVVESLEDEDDQHPDYADGWMHDRNEGYGGWVYSSTLEYVDTYDKLSDCNNWEEDWMFAYPSVVYDNMGLERSPAFWRDDIAAERAKAAAAKKQ
;
A
#
# COMPACT_ATOMS: atom_id res chain seq x y z
N MET A 1 18.69 -6.53 3.12
CA MET A 1 18.34 -7.17 4.39
C MET A 1 18.09 -6.07 5.40
N SER A 2 16.86 -5.97 5.94
CA SER A 2 16.65 -5.06 7.08
C SER A 2 17.56 -5.51 8.23
N SER A 3 18.05 -4.55 9.01
CA SER A 3 19.00 -4.77 10.10
C SER A 3 18.58 -5.92 11.04
N GLY A 4 17.27 -6.14 11.22
CA GLY A 4 16.71 -7.22 12.04
C GLY A 4 16.78 -8.63 11.44
N GLN A 5 16.73 -8.79 10.12
CA GLN A 5 16.68 -10.12 9.48
C GLN A 5 18.08 -10.72 9.26
N ALA A 6 19.07 -9.89 8.91
CA ALA A 6 20.48 -10.31 8.94
C ALA A 6 20.92 -10.73 10.36
N LEU A 7 20.33 -10.13 11.39
CA LEU A 7 20.51 -10.49 12.79
C LEU A 7 19.84 -11.83 13.12
N HIS A 8 18.64 -12.10 12.59
CA HIS A 8 17.89 -13.34 12.85
C HIS A 8 18.46 -14.59 12.15
N LEU A 9 19.08 -14.45 10.97
CA LEU A 9 19.78 -15.55 10.30
C LEU A 9 21.12 -15.86 11.00
N LYS A 10 21.89 -14.83 11.36
CA LYS A 10 23.07 -14.97 12.22
C LYS A 10 22.71 -15.52 13.62
N LYS A 11 21.53 -15.21 14.16
CA LYS A 11 20.96 -15.73 15.42
C LYS A 11 20.78 -17.25 15.37
N LYS A 12 20.29 -17.82 14.27
CA LYS A 12 20.19 -19.28 14.09
C LYS A 12 21.56 -19.95 13.95
N GLU A 13 22.51 -19.33 13.24
CA GLU A 13 23.86 -19.87 13.09
C GLU A 13 24.67 -19.81 14.41
N PHE A 14 24.49 -18.75 15.21
CA PHE A 14 25.20 -18.55 16.49
C PHE A 14 24.67 -19.47 17.60
N ILE A 15 23.35 -19.67 17.68
CA ILE A 15 22.72 -20.59 18.67
C ILE A 15 22.95 -22.06 18.29
N ALA A 16 23.11 -22.37 17.00
CA ALA A 16 23.38 -23.72 16.51
C ALA A 16 24.83 -24.20 16.75
N ASP A 17 25.72 -23.37 17.29
CA ASP A 17 27.08 -23.79 17.67
C ASP A 17 26.99 -24.85 18.78
N LYS A 18 27.29 -26.10 18.39
CA LYS A 18 27.21 -27.28 19.26
C LYS A 18 28.21 -27.24 20.41
N ASN A 19 29.21 -26.35 20.38
CA ASN A 19 30.23 -26.22 21.41
C ASN A 19 29.87 -25.22 22.52
N MET A 20 28.72 -24.56 22.44
CA MET A 20 28.32 -23.55 23.43
C MET A 20 27.83 -24.19 24.75
N PRO A 21 28.36 -23.77 25.91
CA PRO A 21 27.92 -24.25 27.22
C PRO A 21 26.40 -24.04 27.45
N PRO A 22 25.69 -24.97 28.10
CA PRO A 22 24.23 -24.87 28.28
C PRO A 22 23.77 -23.60 29.01
N ASN A 23 24.53 -23.15 30.02
CA ASN A 23 24.25 -21.92 30.77
C ASN A 23 24.37 -20.66 29.90
N TRP A 24 25.22 -20.67 28.87
CA TRP A 24 25.35 -19.54 27.96
C TRP A 24 24.25 -19.53 26.90
N ARG A 25 23.69 -20.69 26.53
CA ARG A 25 22.53 -20.76 25.63
C ARG A 25 21.30 -20.15 26.28
N GLU A 26 21.04 -20.47 27.54
CA GLU A 26 19.92 -19.93 28.31
C GLU A 26 20.04 -18.41 28.49
N GLU A 27 21.23 -17.89 28.82
CA GLU A 27 21.49 -16.44 28.91
C GLU A 27 21.33 -15.71 27.56
N VAL A 28 21.74 -16.33 26.45
CA VAL A 28 21.56 -15.78 25.10
C VAL A 28 20.09 -15.79 24.69
N GLU A 29 19.35 -16.87 24.96
CA GLU A 29 17.90 -16.96 24.71
C GLU A 29 17.12 -15.92 25.52
N GLU A 30 17.42 -15.76 26.82
CA GLU A 30 16.78 -14.75 27.66
C GLU A 30 17.11 -13.31 27.21
N SER A 31 18.35 -13.06 26.81
CA SER A 31 18.77 -11.76 26.28
C SER A 31 18.08 -11.44 24.94
N LEU A 32 17.92 -12.44 24.07
CA LEU A 32 17.20 -12.29 22.80
C LEU A 32 15.71 -12.08 23.02
N ALA A 33 15.09 -12.78 23.96
CA ALA A 33 13.69 -12.56 24.33
C ALA A 33 13.47 -11.13 24.88
N LYS A 34 14.44 -10.57 25.61
CA LYS A 34 14.39 -9.16 26.05
C LYS A 34 14.49 -8.18 24.88
N VAL A 35 15.34 -8.46 23.89
CA VAL A 35 15.46 -7.64 22.66
C VAL A 35 14.18 -7.72 21.84
N ASP A 36 13.64 -8.93 21.62
CA ASP A 36 12.39 -9.13 20.87
C ASP A 36 11.21 -8.43 21.58
N ARG A 37 11.16 -8.47 22.93
CA ARG A 37 10.17 -7.72 23.72
C ARG A 37 10.35 -6.21 23.62
N ALA A 38 11.58 -5.71 23.69
CA ALA A 38 11.87 -4.29 23.56
C ALA A 38 11.49 -3.76 22.16
N ALA A 39 11.78 -4.53 21.11
CA ALA A 39 11.37 -4.21 19.74
C ALA A 39 9.84 -4.20 19.58
N ALA A 40 9.13 -5.14 20.21
CA ALA A 40 7.67 -5.15 20.22
C ALA A 40 7.09 -3.94 20.99
N GLU A 41 7.67 -3.57 22.14
CA GLU A 41 7.28 -2.39 22.91
C GLU A 41 7.56 -1.08 22.14
N GLU A 42 8.65 -1.02 21.36
CA GLU A 42 8.99 0.12 20.50
C GLU A 42 8.04 0.23 19.30
N GLY A 43 7.74 -0.90 18.64
CA GLY A 43 6.74 -0.95 17.56
C GLY A 43 5.36 -0.48 18.04
N LEU A 44 4.91 -0.95 19.21
CA LEU A 44 3.64 -0.50 19.80
C LEU A 44 3.62 1.01 20.07
N LYS A 45 4.75 1.60 20.50
CA LYS A 45 4.86 3.05 20.71
C LYS A 45 4.83 3.83 19.40
N ALA A 46 5.56 3.37 18.39
CA ALA A 46 5.57 4.01 17.07
C ALA A 46 4.16 4.00 16.45
N ASN A 47 3.48 2.87 16.48
CA ASN A 47 2.13 2.74 15.94
C ASN A 47 1.11 3.57 16.73
N LYS A 48 1.25 3.66 18.06
CA LYS A 48 0.43 4.59 18.85
C LYS A 48 0.63 6.04 18.43
N SER A 49 1.87 6.45 18.16
CA SER A 49 2.16 7.80 17.66
C SER A 49 1.47 8.06 16.32
N HIS A 50 1.47 7.07 15.41
CA HIS A 50 0.80 7.21 14.12
C HIS A 50 -0.72 7.38 14.26
N LEU A 51 -1.37 6.60 15.12
CA LEU A 51 -2.82 6.77 15.34
C LEU A 51 -3.17 8.12 15.97
N GLU A 52 -2.29 8.69 16.81
CA GLU A 52 -2.45 10.06 17.33
C GLU A 52 -2.33 11.12 16.21
N ASP A 53 -1.40 10.95 15.26
CA ASP A 53 -1.25 11.82 14.09
C ASP A 53 -2.49 11.76 13.16
N LEU A 54 -3.07 10.57 12.98
CA LEU A 54 -4.31 10.36 12.25
C LEU A 54 -5.47 11.12 12.92
N GLU A 55 -5.62 10.96 14.24
CA GLU A 55 -6.68 11.62 15.00
C GLU A 55 -6.56 13.15 14.94
N GLU A 56 -5.34 13.68 15.01
CA GLU A 56 -5.07 15.12 14.84
C GLU A 56 -5.49 15.58 13.43
N THR A 57 -5.19 14.80 12.40
CA THR A 57 -5.55 15.11 11.01
C THR A 57 -7.07 15.12 10.81
N LEU A 58 -7.78 14.14 11.37
CA LEU A 58 -9.25 14.07 11.33
C LEU A 58 -9.93 15.15 12.17
N SER A 59 -9.27 15.62 13.23
CA SER A 59 -9.76 16.68 14.13
C SER A 59 -9.58 18.11 13.57
N ARG A 60 -9.02 18.27 12.37
CA ARG A 60 -8.85 19.58 11.73
C ARG A 60 -10.21 20.24 11.49
N LYS A 61 -10.30 21.54 11.80
CA LYS A 61 -11.54 22.35 11.67
C LYS A 61 -12.09 22.45 10.24
N THR A 62 -11.33 22.03 9.24
CA THR A 62 -11.74 21.96 7.84
C THR A 62 -12.67 20.78 7.57
N LEU A 63 -12.58 19.73 8.38
CA LEU A 63 -13.36 18.50 8.25
C LEU A 63 -14.48 18.46 9.29
N LYS A 64 -15.54 17.69 9.01
CA LYS A 64 -16.57 17.37 9.99
C LYS A 64 -15.98 16.44 11.08
N PRO A 65 -16.47 16.50 12.33
CA PRO A 65 -15.96 15.66 13.41
C PRO A 65 -16.05 14.15 13.14
N ASP A 66 -17.05 13.72 12.37
CA ASP A 66 -17.32 12.33 11.99
C ASP A 66 -16.69 11.95 10.64
N SER A 67 -15.70 12.71 10.16
CA SER A 67 -15.06 12.42 8.88
C SER A 67 -14.37 11.05 8.89
N PRO A 68 -14.60 10.22 7.85
CA PRO A 68 -14.00 8.90 7.79
C PRO A 68 -12.53 8.97 7.41
N TRP A 69 -11.80 7.93 7.79
CA TRP A 69 -10.50 7.60 7.22
C TRP A 69 -10.60 6.25 6.51
N GLY A 70 -9.55 5.83 5.80
CA GLY A 70 -9.64 4.74 4.85
C GLY A 70 -9.46 5.19 3.41
N LEU A 71 -9.39 4.24 2.48
CA LEU A 71 -9.09 4.50 1.07
C LEU A 71 -10.28 4.18 0.16
N ALA A 72 -10.30 4.83 -1.00
CA ALA A 72 -11.00 4.27 -2.15
C ALA A 72 -10.20 3.06 -2.68
N VAL A 73 -10.88 1.94 -2.90
CA VAL A 73 -10.27 0.69 -3.38
C VAL A 73 -10.85 0.35 -4.75
N TYR A 74 -10.03 0.39 -5.79
CA TYR A 74 -10.44 0.10 -7.16
C TYR A 74 -10.17 -1.36 -7.50
N ARG A 75 -11.21 -2.06 -7.93
CA ARG A 75 -11.05 -3.36 -8.57
C ARG A 75 -10.78 -3.13 -10.06
N THR A 76 -9.63 -3.55 -10.54
CA THR A 76 -9.29 -3.46 -11.98
C THR A 76 -9.21 -4.81 -12.66
N CYS A 77 -9.30 -5.90 -11.90
CA CYS A 77 -9.28 -7.26 -12.41
C CYS A 77 -10.58 -8.01 -12.07
N TYR A 78 -11.21 -8.58 -13.11
CA TYR A 78 -12.53 -9.23 -13.03
C TYR A 78 -12.51 -10.69 -13.53
N ASN A 79 -11.35 -11.32 -13.56
CA ASN A 79 -11.16 -12.70 -14.03
C ASN A 79 -11.41 -13.74 -12.93
N ASP A 80 -11.28 -13.36 -11.66
CA ASP A 80 -11.48 -14.23 -10.50
C ASP A 80 -12.34 -13.53 -9.46
N GLU A 81 -13.56 -14.03 -9.29
CA GLU A 81 -14.51 -13.48 -8.31
C GLU A 81 -14.24 -14.02 -6.90
N ALA A 82 -13.78 -15.27 -6.79
CA ALA A 82 -13.53 -15.87 -5.49
C ALA A 82 -12.33 -15.20 -4.81
N ALA A 83 -11.23 -15.02 -5.56
CA ALA A 83 -10.07 -14.29 -5.07
C ALA A 83 -10.40 -12.82 -4.74
N TRP A 84 -11.30 -12.18 -5.50
CA TRP A 84 -11.75 -10.83 -5.18
C TRP A 84 -12.48 -10.76 -3.83
N GLN A 85 -13.41 -11.69 -3.56
CA GLN A 85 -14.10 -11.71 -2.28
C GLN A 85 -13.12 -11.97 -1.12
N GLU A 86 -12.15 -12.87 -1.32
CA GLU A 86 -11.09 -13.13 -0.32
C GLU A 86 -10.23 -11.88 -0.06
N MET A 87 -9.79 -11.16 -1.10
CA MET A 87 -9.09 -9.88 -0.94
C MET A 87 -9.92 -8.87 -0.16
N LYS A 88 -11.21 -8.80 -0.45
CA LYS A 88 -12.11 -7.84 0.21
C LYS A 88 -12.24 -8.16 1.70
N GLU A 89 -12.45 -9.43 2.05
CA GLU A 89 -12.51 -9.91 3.42
C GLU A 89 -11.18 -9.63 4.16
N ASP A 90 -10.05 -9.88 3.51
CA ASP A 90 -8.71 -9.57 4.03
C ASP A 90 -8.58 -8.07 4.37
N LEU A 91 -8.88 -7.20 3.40
CA LEU A 91 -8.82 -5.76 3.57
C LEU A 91 -9.73 -5.25 4.70
N GLU A 92 -10.96 -5.77 4.79
CA GLU A 92 -11.90 -5.35 5.86
C GLU A 92 -11.48 -5.85 7.25
N ALA A 93 -10.79 -6.99 7.33
CA ALA A 93 -10.28 -7.54 8.58
C ALA A 93 -9.02 -6.81 9.08
N ARG A 94 -8.12 -6.41 8.17
CA ARG A 94 -6.80 -5.84 8.52
C ARG A 94 -6.85 -4.66 9.50
N PRO A 95 -7.66 -3.60 9.28
CA PRO A 95 -7.73 -2.49 10.21
C PRO A 95 -8.14 -2.92 11.62
N ARG A 96 -9.03 -3.91 11.74
CA ARG A 96 -9.47 -4.43 13.02
C ARG A 96 -8.35 -5.17 13.74
N GLU A 97 -7.65 -6.05 13.03
CA GLU A 97 -6.52 -6.82 13.56
C GLU A 97 -5.38 -5.90 13.99
N SER A 98 -5.04 -4.90 13.16
CA SER A 98 -4.02 -3.91 13.49
C SER A 98 -4.41 -3.05 14.69
N MET A 99 -5.70 -2.70 14.82
CA MET A 99 -6.17 -1.81 15.90
C MET A 99 -6.51 -2.53 17.22
N GLU A 100 -6.63 -3.86 17.25
CA GLU A 100 -6.98 -4.65 18.44
C GLU A 100 -6.02 -4.41 19.63
N PHE A 101 -4.77 -4.04 19.34
CA PHE A 101 -3.74 -3.77 20.34
C PHE A 101 -3.73 -2.32 20.86
N TYR A 102 -4.64 -1.46 20.38
CA TYR A 102 -4.72 -0.05 20.74
C TYR A 102 -6.03 0.28 21.46
N VAL A 103 -6.03 1.37 22.22
CA VAL A 103 -7.25 1.87 22.87
C VAL A 103 -8.12 2.48 21.78
N ASP A 104 -9.16 1.78 21.38
CA ASP A 104 -10.17 2.27 20.43
C ASP A 104 -11.01 3.37 21.10
N ASP A 105 -10.71 4.61 20.75
CA ASP A 105 -11.42 5.83 21.18
C ASP A 105 -12.52 6.23 20.19
N GLY A 106 -12.94 5.33 19.31
CA GLY A 106 -13.90 5.57 18.23
C GLY A 106 -13.24 5.88 16.89
N LEU A 107 -11.90 5.85 16.82
CA LEU A 107 -11.18 5.96 15.56
C LEU A 107 -11.51 4.80 14.61
N PHE A 108 -11.62 3.56 15.13
CA PHE A 108 -11.97 2.41 14.29
C PHE A 108 -13.37 2.54 13.68
N ASP A 109 -14.33 3.08 14.42
CA ASP A 109 -15.72 3.30 13.95
C ASP A 109 -15.80 4.26 12.74
N ARG A 110 -14.76 5.08 12.53
CA ARG A 110 -14.63 5.99 11.39
C ARG A 110 -13.84 5.39 10.22
N HIS A 111 -13.28 4.19 10.37
CA HIS A 111 -12.59 3.52 9.27
C HIS A 111 -13.59 3.08 8.20
N GLN A 112 -13.29 3.39 6.95
CA GLN A 112 -14.11 2.99 5.84
C GLN A 112 -13.29 2.84 4.55
N PHE A 113 -13.27 1.62 4.01
CA PHE A 113 -12.97 1.41 2.60
C PHE A 113 -14.18 1.72 1.72
N VAL A 114 -13.92 2.38 0.58
CA VAL A 114 -14.92 2.64 -0.46
C VAL A 114 -14.55 1.82 -1.70
N PHE A 115 -15.19 0.67 -1.86
CA PHE A 115 -14.94 -0.22 -2.99
C PHE A 115 -15.57 0.31 -4.28
N MET A 116 -14.72 0.63 -5.24
CA MET A 116 -15.06 1.04 -6.60
C MET A 116 -15.09 -0.21 -7.48
N ASP A 117 -16.23 -0.90 -7.47
CA ASP A 117 -16.44 -2.14 -8.20
C ASP A 117 -17.43 -1.93 -9.37
N ASP A 118 -16.90 -1.48 -10.51
CA ASP A 118 -17.65 -1.26 -11.75
C ASP A 118 -16.86 -1.83 -12.94
N LYS A 119 -17.19 -3.07 -13.30
CA LYS A 119 -16.53 -3.80 -14.40
C LYS A 119 -16.57 -3.04 -15.72
N ALA A 120 -17.66 -2.35 -16.03
CA ALA A 120 -17.79 -1.63 -17.30
C ALA A 120 -16.80 -0.45 -17.41
N ARG A 121 -16.30 0.01 -16.26
CA ARG A 121 -15.46 1.20 -16.16
C ARG A 121 -14.01 0.90 -15.81
N PHE A 122 -13.76 -0.15 -15.02
CA PHE A 122 -12.46 -0.38 -14.41
C PHE A 122 -11.78 -1.69 -14.84
N ASP A 123 -12.45 -2.58 -15.59
CA ASP A 123 -11.81 -3.82 -16.06
C ASP A 123 -10.62 -3.52 -16.99
N GLY A 124 -9.41 -3.83 -16.52
CA GLY A 124 -8.16 -3.52 -17.19
C GLY A 124 -7.71 -2.06 -17.11
N ALA A 125 -8.33 -1.21 -16.28
CA ALA A 125 -7.95 0.19 -16.16
C ALA A 125 -6.54 0.35 -15.58
N THR A 126 -5.78 1.26 -16.20
CA THR A 126 -4.41 1.60 -15.81
C THR A 126 -4.37 2.48 -14.55
N PRO A 127 -3.25 2.52 -13.81
CA PRO A 127 -3.09 3.46 -12.68
C PRO A 127 -3.32 4.92 -13.08
N TYR A 128 -3.01 5.31 -14.32
CA TYR A 128 -3.29 6.64 -14.86
C TYR A 128 -4.79 6.93 -14.96
N GLU A 129 -5.56 6.01 -15.53
CA GLU A 129 -7.03 6.14 -15.65
C GLU A 129 -7.69 6.14 -14.27
N ILE A 130 -7.22 5.28 -13.36
CA ILE A 130 -7.67 5.26 -11.96
C ILE A 130 -7.35 6.58 -11.26
N ARG A 131 -6.15 7.14 -11.44
CA ARG A 131 -5.77 8.44 -10.86
C ARG A 131 -6.71 9.55 -11.32
N GLY A 132 -7.02 9.62 -12.61
CA GLY A 132 -7.96 10.61 -13.16
C GLY A 132 -9.35 10.48 -12.55
N HIS A 133 -9.85 9.24 -12.41
CA HIS A 133 -11.11 8.97 -11.72
C HIS A 133 -11.07 9.38 -10.25
N PHE A 134 -10.03 8.94 -9.54
CA PHE A 134 -9.85 9.17 -8.13
C PHE A 134 -9.73 10.65 -7.79
N ALA A 135 -9.06 11.44 -8.62
CA ALA A 135 -8.98 12.88 -8.44
C ALA A 135 -10.36 13.55 -8.41
N LYS A 136 -11.29 13.09 -9.27
CA LYS A 136 -12.68 13.56 -9.25
C LYS A 136 -13.42 13.06 -8.01
N TRP A 137 -13.31 11.77 -7.70
CA TRP A 137 -13.97 11.19 -6.52
C TRP A 137 -13.52 11.88 -5.22
N ALA A 138 -12.22 12.11 -5.05
CA ALA A 138 -11.65 12.72 -3.84
C ALA A 138 -12.18 14.14 -3.62
N ARG A 139 -12.39 14.92 -4.68
CA ARG A 139 -13.00 16.27 -4.59
C ARG A 139 -14.45 16.19 -4.10
N GLU A 140 -15.23 15.29 -4.70
CA GLU A 140 -16.64 15.11 -4.33
C GLU A 140 -16.78 14.55 -2.91
N GLU A 141 -15.91 13.62 -2.52
CA GLU A 141 -15.88 13.05 -1.18
C GLU A 141 -15.47 14.09 -0.15
N LEU A 142 -14.42 14.88 -0.41
CA LEU A 142 -14.00 15.96 0.50
C LEU A 142 -15.11 16.99 0.68
N ALA A 143 -15.83 17.34 -0.38
CA ALA A 143 -16.98 18.25 -0.29
C ALA A 143 -18.08 17.73 0.65
N ARG A 144 -18.31 16.40 0.70
CA ARG A 144 -19.30 15.80 1.62
C ARG A 144 -18.89 15.92 3.08
N TYR A 145 -17.59 15.85 3.36
CA TYR A 145 -17.03 15.90 4.71
C TYR A 145 -16.44 17.26 5.09
N TRP A 146 -16.62 18.27 4.24
CA TRP A 146 -16.21 19.63 4.55
C TRP A 146 -17.05 20.20 5.70
N ALA A 147 -16.39 20.87 6.65
CA ALA A 147 -17.03 21.43 7.83
C ALA A 147 -18.06 22.52 7.47
N VAL A 148 -17.80 23.29 6.41
CA VAL A 148 -18.74 24.31 5.92
C VAL A 148 -19.73 23.65 4.95
N GLN A 149 -21.03 23.75 5.27
CA GLN A 149 -22.11 23.22 4.45
C GLN A 149 -23.25 24.24 4.29
N PRO A 150 -23.95 24.26 3.14
CA PRO A 150 -23.68 23.47 1.94
C PRO A 150 -22.43 23.98 1.19
N VAL A 151 -21.72 23.10 0.49
CA VAL A 151 -20.61 23.47 -0.39
C VAL A 151 -21.16 23.97 -1.72
N THR A 152 -20.76 25.18 -2.15
CA THR A 152 -21.10 25.72 -3.48
C THR A 152 -20.04 25.35 -4.52
N GLU A 153 -20.36 25.51 -5.81
CA GLU A 153 -19.40 25.25 -6.89
C GLU A 153 -18.18 26.17 -6.80
N GLU A 154 -18.36 27.43 -6.39
CA GLU A 154 -17.26 28.36 -6.18
C GLU A 154 -16.34 27.91 -5.05
N MET A 155 -16.89 27.35 -3.97
CA MET A 155 -16.11 26.78 -2.87
C MET A 155 -15.37 25.51 -3.30
N LEU A 156 -16.00 24.67 -4.12
CA LEU A 156 -15.36 23.48 -4.69
C LEU A 156 -14.14 23.87 -5.54
N GLN A 157 -14.29 24.88 -6.39
CA GLN A 157 -13.25 25.30 -7.33
C GLN A 157 -12.14 26.13 -6.68
N ARG A 158 -12.44 26.89 -5.63
CA ARG A 158 -11.47 27.76 -4.96
C ARG A 158 -10.87 27.14 -3.71
N ASP A 159 -11.72 26.67 -2.80
CA ASP A 159 -11.28 26.29 -1.45
C ASP A 159 -10.86 24.82 -1.42
N ILE A 160 -11.69 23.92 -1.96
CA ILE A 160 -11.38 22.47 -1.96
C ILE A 160 -10.16 22.17 -2.83
N ASP A 161 -10.06 22.75 -4.02
CA ASP A 161 -8.91 22.52 -4.90
C ASP A 161 -7.58 22.98 -4.34
N GLN A 162 -7.58 24.02 -3.50
CA GLN A 162 -6.38 24.50 -2.84
C GLN A 162 -6.00 23.64 -1.62
N LEU A 163 -6.97 23.01 -0.97
CA LEU A 163 -6.79 22.36 0.32
C LEU A 163 -6.75 20.84 0.25
N ILE A 164 -7.22 20.23 -0.85
CA ILE A 164 -7.29 18.78 -1.02
C ILE A 164 -5.94 18.09 -0.84
N ASP A 165 -4.84 18.73 -1.24
CA ASP A 165 -3.47 18.25 -1.04
C ASP A 165 -3.12 18.08 0.45
N THR A 166 -3.77 18.85 1.33
CA THR A 166 -3.55 18.84 2.79
C THR A 166 -4.67 18.13 3.54
N ALA A 167 -5.68 17.60 2.84
CA ALA A 167 -6.86 16.99 3.47
C ALA A 167 -6.60 15.57 4.03
N GLY A 168 -5.37 15.04 3.87
CA GLY A 168 -4.95 13.75 4.39
C GLY A 168 -4.99 12.63 3.35
N THR A 169 -4.59 11.42 3.77
CA THR A 169 -4.34 10.27 2.90
C THR A 169 -5.58 9.86 2.09
N ARG A 170 -6.77 9.83 2.70
CA ARG A 170 -8.04 9.46 2.04
C ARG A 170 -8.28 10.17 0.71
N TYR A 171 -7.85 11.42 0.58
CA TYR A 171 -8.11 12.27 -0.58
C TYR A 171 -6.91 12.36 -1.53
N ASN A 172 -5.77 11.79 -1.15
CA ASN A 172 -4.52 11.88 -1.90
C ASN A 172 -4.00 10.53 -2.38
N VAL A 173 -4.49 9.43 -1.81
CA VAL A 173 -4.05 8.08 -2.15
C VAL A 173 -5.25 7.17 -2.30
N CYS A 174 -5.23 6.32 -3.33
CA CYS A 174 -6.18 5.21 -3.47
C CYS A 174 -5.45 3.88 -3.58
N MET A 175 -6.18 2.80 -3.35
CA MET A 175 -5.69 1.44 -3.48
C MET A 175 -6.28 0.82 -4.75
N VAL A 176 -5.49 0.00 -5.43
CA VAL A 176 -5.83 -0.71 -6.65
C VAL A 176 -5.56 -2.20 -6.45
N VAL A 177 -6.58 -3.00 -6.76
CA VAL A 177 -6.53 -4.46 -6.76
C VAL A 177 -6.59 -4.93 -8.20
N ASP A 178 -5.41 -5.27 -8.73
CA ASP A 178 -5.22 -5.83 -10.05
C ASP A 178 -4.98 -7.35 -9.98
N ASP A 179 -4.59 -7.94 -11.10
CA ASP A 179 -4.27 -9.37 -11.19
C ASP A 179 -3.09 -9.77 -10.30
N VAL A 180 -2.05 -8.94 -10.19
CA VAL A 180 -0.92 -9.14 -9.27
C VAL A 180 -1.41 -9.19 -7.82
N SER A 181 -2.28 -8.26 -7.43
CA SER A 181 -2.87 -8.23 -6.09
C SER A 181 -3.63 -9.52 -5.79
N LEU A 182 -4.45 -10.02 -6.71
CA LEU A 182 -5.19 -11.27 -6.51
C LEU A 182 -4.26 -12.50 -6.45
N LEU A 183 -3.20 -12.54 -7.28
CA LEU A 183 -2.20 -13.61 -7.22
C LEU A 183 -1.39 -13.62 -5.93
N SER A 184 -1.30 -12.49 -5.23
CA SER A 184 -0.57 -12.39 -3.98
C SER A 184 -1.28 -13.12 -2.82
N LEU A 185 -2.61 -13.29 -2.89
CA LEU A 185 -3.40 -14.01 -1.88
C LEU A 185 -2.97 -15.47 -1.75
N SER A 186 -2.71 -16.12 -2.89
CA SER A 186 -2.42 -17.55 -2.93
C SER A 186 -1.02 -17.89 -2.42
N LYS A 187 -0.24 -16.89 -2.03
CA LYS A 187 1.14 -17.07 -1.56
C LYS A 187 1.10 -16.93 -0.05
N GLU A 188 1.75 -17.86 0.65
CA GLU A 188 1.97 -17.81 2.11
C GLU A 188 2.88 -16.62 2.46
N ALA A 189 2.43 -15.40 2.16
CA ALA A 189 3.13 -14.17 2.39
C ALA A 189 2.93 -13.83 3.87
N LEU A 190 4.03 -13.89 4.63
CA LEU A 190 4.08 -13.45 6.03
C LEU A 190 3.61 -11.99 6.21
N MET A 191 3.53 -11.22 5.12
CA MET A 191 3.17 -9.82 5.11
C MET A 191 1.75 -9.59 4.54
N GLY A 192 0.94 -10.63 4.38
CA GLY A 192 -0.38 -10.51 3.72
C GLY A 192 -0.28 -10.24 2.22
N PRO A 193 -1.44 -10.09 1.53
CA PRO A 193 -1.46 -9.79 0.11
C PRO A 193 -0.90 -8.40 -0.20
N LEU A 194 -0.56 -8.20 -1.47
CA LEU A 194 -0.12 -6.94 -2.03
C LEU A 194 -1.30 -6.19 -2.65
N THR A 195 -1.23 -4.87 -2.57
CA THR A 195 -2.10 -3.96 -3.29
C THR A 195 -1.29 -2.81 -3.86
N MET A 196 -1.74 -2.21 -4.97
CA MET A 196 -1.08 -1.05 -5.52
C MET A 196 -1.67 0.22 -4.92
N LEU A 197 -0.84 1.07 -4.35
CA LEU A 197 -1.20 2.42 -3.92
C LEU A 197 -0.93 3.38 -5.07
N VAL A 198 -1.88 4.27 -5.36
CA VAL A 198 -1.77 5.29 -6.40
C VAL A 198 -1.95 6.66 -5.76
N ASN A 199 -0.94 7.51 -5.90
CA ASN A 199 -0.99 8.90 -5.45
C ASN A 199 -1.70 9.76 -6.51
N ARG A 200 -2.62 10.61 -6.04
CA ARG A 200 -3.39 11.55 -6.87
C ARG A 200 -2.52 12.61 -7.53
N ARG A 201 -1.50 13.09 -6.82
CA ARG A 201 -0.67 14.25 -7.21
C ARG A 201 0.49 13.86 -8.11
N LEU A 202 1.08 12.70 -7.85
CA LEU A 202 2.23 12.21 -8.60
C LEU A 202 1.75 11.52 -9.86
N GLY A 203 2.03 12.11 -11.02
CA GLY A 203 1.80 11.53 -12.34
C GLY A 203 3.14 11.22 -13.02
N PRO A 204 3.12 10.48 -14.15
CA PRO A 204 4.33 10.26 -14.92
C PRO A 204 5.01 11.61 -15.23
N PRO A 205 6.34 11.72 -15.13
CA PRO A 205 7.03 12.97 -15.39
C PRO A 205 6.69 13.46 -16.81
N VAL A 206 6.52 14.78 -16.96
CA VAL A 206 6.45 15.40 -18.29
C VAL A 206 7.86 15.34 -18.86
N VAL A 207 8.14 14.33 -19.68
CA VAL A 207 9.43 14.18 -20.33
C VAL A 207 9.52 15.19 -21.48
N GLU A 208 10.09 16.36 -21.19
CA GLU A 208 10.27 17.44 -22.18
C GLU A 208 11.37 17.13 -23.23
N SER A 209 12.17 16.08 -23.03
CA SER A 209 13.12 15.61 -24.05
C SER A 209 13.46 14.13 -23.87
N LEU A 210 13.00 13.31 -24.80
CA LEU A 210 13.41 11.90 -24.98
C LEU A 210 14.83 11.87 -25.58
N GLU A 211 15.86 12.13 -24.78
CA GLU A 211 17.24 11.85 -25.22
C GLU A 211 17.71 10.44 -24.82
N ASP A 212 17.01 9.77 -23.91
CA ASP A 212 17.34 8.40 -23.49
C ASP A 212 16.20 7.42 -23.89
N GLU A 213 16.32 6.82 -25.08
CA GLU A 213 15.43 5.73 -25.55
C GLU A 213 15.59 4.43 -24.74
N ASP A 214 16.56 4.37 -23.81
CA ASP A 214 16.94 3.17 -23.06
C ASP A 214 16.08 2.91 -21.80
N ASP A 215 15.18 3.81 -21.43
CA ASP A 215 14.45 3.72 -20.16
C ASP A 215 12.95 3.37 -20.27
N GLN A 216 12.48 3.01 -21.47
CA GLN A 216 11.18 2.36 -21.64
C GLN A 216 11.35 0.85 -21.45
N HIS A 217 11.00 0.33 -20.27
CA HIS A 217 11.03 -1.11 -20.06
C HIS A 217 9.80 -1.77 -20.74
N PRO A 218 9.99 -2.67 -21.71
CA PRO A 218 8.92 -3.19 -22.58
C PRO A 218 7.86 -4.04 -21.87
N ASP A 219 8.12 -4.45 -20.62
CA ASP A 219 7.28 -5.39 -19.88
C ASP A 219 6.19 -4.71 -19.00
N TYR A 220 6.08 -3.37 -19.06
CA TYR A 220 5.11 -2.61 -18.26
C TYR A 220 4.09 -1.90 -19.14
N ALA A 221 2.81 -2.03 -18.79
CA ALA A 221 1.69 -1.57 -19.61
C ALA A 221 1.64 -0.05 -19.86
N ASP A 222 2.39 0.74 -19.08
CA ASP A 222 2.55 2.18 -19.23
C ASP A 222 3.96 2.62 -19.68
N GLY A 223 4.92 1.71 -19.80
CA GLY A 223 6.24 1.97 -20.43
C GLY A 223 7.21 2.84 -19.63
N TRP A 224 7.00 3.07 -18.32
CA TRP A 224 7.91 3.86 -17.49
C TRP A 224 8.33 3.11 -16.22
N MET A 225 9.49 2.46 -16.28
CA MET A 225 10.24 2.01 -15.09
C MET A 225 11.69 2.43 -15.34
N HIS A 226 12.00 3.67 -14.99
CA HIS A 226 13.27 4.35 -15.23
C HIS A 226 14.27 3.89 -14.15
N ASP A 227 14.90 2.74 -14.37
CA ASP A 227 15.91 2.13 -13.49
C ASP A 227 15.41 1.73 -12.08
N ARG A 228 16.25 1.00 -11.34
CA ARG A 228 16.07 0.43 -9.98
C ARG A 228 15.64 1.41 -8.87
N ASN A 229 15.34 2.67 -9.20
CA ASN A 229 14.91 3.74 -8.30
C ASN A 229 13.49 4.22 -8.69
N GLU A 230 12.52 3.33 -8.58
CA GLU A 230 11.11 3.58 -8.90
C GLU A 230 10.40 4.44 -7.83
N GLY A 231 10.26 5.75 -8.10
CA GLY A 231 9.44 6.68 -7.32
C GLY A 231 8.63 7.71 -8.14
N TYR A 232 8.84 7.81 -9.47
CA TYR A 232 8.31 8.93 -10.27
C TYR A 232 6.96 8.68 -10.97
N GLY A 233 6.48 7.44 -11.04
CA GLY A 233 5.18 7.11 -11.66
C GLY A 233 3.96 7.42 -10.79
N GLY A 234 4.18 7.71 -9.50
CA GLY A 234 3.13 8.02 -8.53
C GLY A 234 2.23 6.84 -8.16
N TRP A 235 2.75 5.62 -8.26
CA TRP A 235 2.11 4.40 -7.77
C TRP A 235 3.17 3.41 -7.28
N VAL A 236 2.82 2.56 -6.31
CA VAL A 236 3.71 1.56 -5.70
C VAL A 236 2.92 0.37 -5.18
N TYR A 237 3.49 -0.84 -5.15
CA TYR A 237 2.89 -1.93 -4.39
C TYR A 237 3.23 -1.82 -2.91
N SER A 238 2.25 -2.14 -2.06
CA SER A 238 2.40 -2.23 -0.61
C SER A 238 1.67 -3.46 -0.11
N SER A 239 2.20 -4.04 0.96
CA SER A 239 1.51 -5.06 1.73
C SER A 239 0.24 -4.48 2.39
N THR A 240 -0.84 -5.27 2.46
CA THR A 240 -2.06 -4.89 3.21
C THR A 240 -1.84 -4.89 4.72
N LEU A 241 -0.82 -5.59 5.23
CA LEU A 241 -0.48 -5.62 6.65
C LEU A 241 0.06 -4.27 7.13
N GLU A 242 0.82 -3.56 6.29
CA GLU A 242 1.44 -2.28 6.64
C GLU A 242 0.50 -1.08 6.45
N TYR A 243 -0.72 -1.30 5.92
CA TYR A 243 -1.66 -0.25 5.55
C TYR A 243 -1.99 0.72 6.70
N VAL A 244 -2.32 0.20 7.89
CA VAL A 244 -2.66 1.06 9.04
C VAL A 244 -1.43 1.82 9.54
N ASP A 245 -0.30 1.13 9.67
CA ASP A 245 0.94 1.67 10.24
C ASP A 245 1.61 2.72 9.32
N THR A 246 1.28 2.69 8.03
CA THR A 246 1.78 3.64 7.04
C THR A 246 0.77 4.72 6.67
N TYR A 247 -0.49 4.61 7.12
CA TYR A 247 -1.60 5.40 6.59
C TYR A 247 -1.33 6.91 6.54
N ASP A 248 -0.92 7.56 7.63
CA ASP A 248 -0.71 9.01 7.63
C ASP A 248 0.52 9.43 6.82
N LYS A 249 1.54 8.56 6.78
CA LYS A 249 2.79 8.82 6.04
C LYS A 249 2.54 8.89 4.54
N LEU A 250 1.54 8.15 4.04
CA LEU A 250 1.15 8.15 2.63
C LEU A 250 0.67 9.53 2.14
N SER A 251 0.29 10.44 3.03
CA SER A 251 -0.13 11.80 2.64
C SER A 251 1.02 12.73 2.23
N ASP A 252 2.23 12.49 2.73
CA ASP A 252 3.40 13.31 2.41
C ASP A 252 4.04 12.84 1.12
N CYS A 253 4.05 13.69 0.09
CA CYS A 253 4.66 13.37 -1.20
C CYS A 253 6.17 13.11 -1.11
N ASN A 254 6.87 13.63 -0.10
CA ASN A 254 8.30 13.36 0.08
C ASN A 254 8.54 11.91 0.52
N ASN A 255 7.60 11.32 1.26
CA ASN A 255 7.71 9.91 1.63
C ASN A 255 7.60 9.00 0.40
N TRP A 256 6.98 9.47 -0.69
CA TRP A 256 6.91 8.75 -1.98
C TRP A 256 8.23 8.78 -2.77
N GLU A 257 9.29 9.36 -2.21
CA GLU A 257 10.67 9.25 -2.71
C GLU A 257 11.58 8.39 -1.80
N GLU A 258 11.09 7.93 -0.63
CA GLU A 258 11.90 7.26 0.39
C GLU A 258 11.90 5.71 0.28
N ASP A 259 13.06 5.12 0.03
CA ASP A 259 13.28 3.69 -0.25
C ASP A 259 12.62 2.69 0.73
N TRP A 260 12.42 3.08 1.99
CA TRP A 260 11.90 2.18 3.04
C TRP A 260 10.37 2.09 3.08
N MET A 261 9.66 3.05 2.48
CA MET A 261 8.20 3.01 2.38
C MET A 261 7.76 2.14 1.19
N PHE A 262 8.66 1.88 0.25
CA PHE A 262 8.35 1.06 -0.92
C PHE A 262 8.65 -0.39 -0.65
N ALA A 263 7.59 -1.19 -0.67
CA ALA A 263 7.70 -2.58 -1.05
C ALA A 263 8.08 -2.64 -2.54
N TYR A 264 9.34 -2.32 -2.85
CA TYR A 264 9.88 -2.59 -4.17
C TYR A 264 9.65 -4.09 -4.47
N PRO A 265 9.28 -4.43 -5.70
CA PRO A 265 9.37 -5.80 -6.21
C PRO A 265 10.74 -6.45 -5.99
N SER A 266 11.78 -5.70 -5.61
CA SER A 266 13.12 -6.17 -5.25
C SER A 266 13.44 -6.11 -3.73
N VAL A 267 12.93 -5.13 -2.97
CA VAL A 267 13.29 -4.90 -1.54
C VAL A 267 12.46 -5.74 -0.59
N VAL A 268 11.22 -6.11 -0.94
CA VAL A 268 10.50 -7.21 -0.27
C VAL A 268 11.24 -8.55 -0.43
N TYR A 269 12.21 -8.65 -1.35
CA TYR A 269 12.69 -9.92 -1.89
C TYR A 269 14.16 -10.25 -1.64
N ASP A 270 14.86 -9.51 -0.79
CA ASP A 270 16.22 -9.90 -0.38
C ASP A 270 16.23 -11.23 0.41
N ASN A 271 15.05 -11.68 0.90
CA ASN A 271 14.88 -12.96 1.59
C ASN A 271 13.99 -13.99 0.85
N MET A 272 13.43 -13.64 -0.31
CA MET A 272 12.39 -14.45 -0.99
C MET A 272 12.71 -14.85 -2.44
N GLY A 273 13.69 -14.21 -3.08
CA GLY A 273 14.12 -14.50 -4.46
C GLY A 273 13.30 -13.75 -5.53
N LEU A 274 13.96 -13.44 -6.66
CA LEU A 274 13.44 -12.62 -7.78
C LEU A 274 12.14 -13.18 -8.41
N GLU A 275 11.95 -14.50 -8.35
CA GLU A 275 10.79 -15.23 -8.90
C GLU A 275 9.47 -14.93 -8.17
N ARG A 276 9.52 -14.12 -7.10
CA ARG A 276 8.34 -13.74 -6.32
C ARG A 276 7.97 -12.27 -6.49
N SER A 277 8.60 -11.53 -7.38
CA SER A 277 8.28 -10.13 -7.64
C SER A 277 6.97 -9.95 -8.43
N PRO A 278 6.20 -8.86 -8.22
CA PRO A 278 5.08 -8.46 -9.08
C PRO A 278 5.37 -8.50 -10.58
N ALA A 279 6.57 -8.06 -11.00
CA ALA A 279 6.99 -8.09 -12.39
C ALA A 279 7.03 -9.53 -12.95
N PHE A 280 7.61 -10.47 -12.18
CA PHE A 280 7.63 -11.88 -12.55
C PHE A 280 6.22 -12.48 -12.67
N TRP A 281 5.29 -12.09 -11.79
CA TRP A 281 3.90 -12.59 -11.88
C TRP A 281 3.16 -12.03 -13.08
N ARG A 282 3.49 -10.81 -13.53
CA ARG A 282 2.93 -10.26 -14.75
C ARG A 282 3.35 -11.06 -15.98
N ASP A 283 4.58 -11.56 -16.03
CA ASP A 283 5.02 -12.47 -17.09
C ASP A 283 4.23 -13.79 -17.09
N ASP A 284 4.02 -14.37 -15.91
CA ASP A 284 3.19 -15.57 -15.75
C ASP A 284 1.74 -15.32 -16.22
N ILE A 285 1.13 -14.21 -15.77
CA ILE A 285 -0.22 -13.80 -16.16
C ILE A 285 -0.28 -13.57 -17.68
N ALA A 286 0.69 -12.87 -18.27
CA ALA A 286 0.73 -12.60 -19.70
C ALA A 286 0.84 -13.89 -20.50
N ALA A 287 1.67 -14.84 -20.06
CA ALA A 287 1.81 -16.15 -20.66
C ALA A 287 0.51 -16.97 -20.57
N GLU A 288 -0.18 -16.95 -19.43
CA GLU A 288 -1.47 -17.62 -19.25
C GLU A 288 -2.58 -16.99 -20.11
N ARG A 289 -2.66 -15.66 -20.15
CA ARG A 289 -3.60 -14.93 -21.01
C ARG A 289 -3.37 -15.25 -22.49
N ALA A 290 -2.12 -15.30 -22.93
CA ALA A 290 -1.75 -15.66 -24.30
C ALA A 290 -2.18 -17.11 -24.64
N LYS A 291 -1.95 -18.07 -23.74
CA LYS A 291 -2.40 -19.47 -23.89
C LYS A 291 -3.94 -19.56 -23.98
N ALA A 292 -4.66 -18.88 -23.08
CA ALA A 292 -6.12 -18.88 -23.06
C ALA A 292 -6.72 -18.26 -24.34
N ALA A 293 -6.11 -17.18 -24.86
CA ALA A 293 -6.52 -16.55 -26.11
C ALA A 293 -6.28 -17.45 -27.33
N ALA A 294 -5.19 -18.23 -27.34
CA ALA A 294 -4.91 -19.20 -28.40
C ALA A 294 -5.90 -20.38 -28.39
N ALA A 295 -6.28 -20.88 -27.20
CA ALA A 295 -7.24 -21.97 -27.06
C ALA A 295 -8.67 -21.60 -27.51
N LYS A 296 -9.07 -20.32 -27.38
CA LYS A 296 -10.39 -19.83 -27.85
C LYS A 296 -10.49 -19.67 -29.37
N LYS A 297 -9.38 -19.77 -30.11
CA LYS A 297 -9.32 -19.62 -31.58
C LYS A 297 -9.31 -20.97 -32.33
N GLN A 298 -9.28 -22.09 -31.62
CA GLN A 298 -9.41 -23.46 -32.17
C GLN A 298 -10.85 -23.96 -32.03
#